data_AF-A0A9D5VHD4-F1
#
_entry.id   AF-A0A9D5VHD4-F1
#
_cell.length_a   1.000
_cell.length_b   1.000
_cell.length_c   1.000
_cell.angle_alpha   90.00
_cell.angle_beta   90.00
_cell.angle_gamma   90.00
#
_symmetry.space_group_name_H-M   'P 1'
#
loop_
_entity.id
_entity.type
_entity.pdbx_description
1 polymer ?
#
loop_
_entity_poly.entity_id
_entity_poly.type
_entity_poly.pdbx_seq_one_letter_code
_entity_poly.pdbx_strand_id
1 'polypeptide(L)' 'ADIFEALTAWDRPYKKAKKLGEALRIMASMAKEGHVDPDLFNLFLTSGIYRAYAERFLHQEQLDAVDPQEFLLPVGTE' A
#
# COMPACT_ATOMS: atom_id res chain seq x y z
N ALA A 1 7.00 -9.86 5.59
CA ALA A 1 6.15 -9.41 4.47
C ALA A 1 4.83 -10.19 4.50
N ASP A 2 3.98 -9.95 5.50
CA ASP A 2 2.78 -10.79 5.77
C ASP A 2 1.47 -9.98 5.69
N ILE A 3 1.54 -8.68 5.97
CA ILE A 3 0.38 -7.78 6.09
C ILE A 3 -0.16 -7.34 4.72
N PHE A 4 0.73 -7.06 3.76
CA PHE A 4 0.30 -6.60 2.43
C PHE A 4 -0.35 -7.73 1.63
N GLU A 5 0.17 -8.96 1.76
CA GLU A 5 -0.49 -10.15 1.21
C GLU A 5 -1.84 -10.38 1.89
N ALA A 6 -1.96 -10.31 3.22
CA ALA A 6 -3.25 -10.49 3.89
C ALA A 6 -4.31 -9.43 3.49
N LEU A 7 -3.90 -8.19 3.19
CA LEU A 7 -4.80 -7.11 2.75
C LEU A 7 -5.18 -7.19 1.28
N THR A 8 -4.31 -7.78 0.45
CA THR A 8 -4.56 -8.00 -0.98
C THR A 8 -5.14 -9.38 -1.26
N ALA A 9 -5.10 -10.31 -0.28
CA ALA A 9 -5.59 -11.67 -0.39
C ALA A 9 -7.10 -11.70 -0.64
N TRP A 10 -7.42 -12.18 -1.84
CA TRP A 10 -8.74 -12.34 -2.42
C TRP A 10 -9.45 -13.62 -1.92
N ASP A 11 -9.36 -13.94 -0.63
CA ASP A 11 -9.89 -15.21 -0.08
C ASP A 11 -11.42 -15.19 0.14
N ARG A 12 -12.11 -14.07 -0.12
CA ARG A 12 -13.57 -13.99 0.09
C ARG A 12 -14.31 -13.66 -1.22
N PRO A 13 -15.17 -14.57 -1.73
CA PRO A 13 -15.85 -14.44 -3.03
C PRO A 13 -16.84 -13.27 -3.18
N TYR A 14 -16.95 -12.38 -2.18
CA TYR A 14 -17.94 -11.29 -2.15
C TYR A 14 -17.38 -9.91 -1.80
N LYS A 15 -16.08 -9.77 -1.56
CA LYS A 15 -15.48 -8.45 -1.28
C LYS A 15 -14.87 -7.91 -2.56
N LYS A 16 -15.45 -6.82 -3.08
CA LYS A 16 -14.79 -5.96 -4.08
C LYS A 16 -13.35 -5.73 -3.62
N ALA A 17 -12.40 -6.25 -4.38
CA ALA A 17 -11.01 -6.13 -4.05
C ALA A 17 -10.67 -4.62 -4.00
N LYS A 18 -9.98 -4.19 -2.94
CA LYS A 18 -9.73 -2.76 -2.68
C LYS A 18 -8.89 -2.17 -3.81
N LYS A 19 -9.15 -0.91 -4.16
CA LYS A 19 -8.33 -0.15 -5.09
C LYS A 19 -6.94 0.06 -4.50
N LEU A 20 -5.94 0.24 -5.37
CA LEU A 20 -4.55 0.50 -5.00
C LEU A 20 -4.43 1.62 -3.97
N GLY A 21 -5.11 2.75 -4.21
CA GLY A 21 -5.09 3.89 -3.29
C GLY A 21 -5.65 3.59 -1.91
N GLU A 22 -6.65 2.72 -1.82
CA GLU A 22 -7.20 2.33 -0.53
C GLU A 22 -6.27 1.37 0.24
N ALA A 23 -5.58 0.48 -0.48
CA ALA A 23 -4.53 -0.35 0.13
C ALA A 23 -3.37 0.50 0.68
N LEU A 24 -2.92 1.50 -0.09
CA LEU A 24 -1.89 2.45 0.35
C LEU A 24 -2.34 3.25 1.58
N ARG A 25 -3.60 3.67 1.63
CA ARG A 25 -4.18 4.41 2.77
C ARG A 25 -4.17 3.60 4.06
N ILE A 26 -4.51 2.31 3.97
CA ILE A 26 -4.48 1.40 5.12
C ILE A 26 -3.03 1.17 5.56
N MET A 27 -2.10 0.94 4.63
CA MET A 27 -0.67 0.82 4.96
C MET A 27 -0.10 2.08 5.61
N ALA A 28 -0.47 3.26 5.13
CA ALA A 28 -0.09 4.53 5.75
C ALA A 28 -0.65 4.65 7.18
N SER A 29 -1.88 4.18 7.45
CA SER A 29 -2.43 4.13 8.81
C SER A 29 -1.62 3.19 9.70
N MET A 30 -1.35 1.97 9.24
CA MET A 30 -0.56 1.01 10.01
C MET A 30 0.86 1.51 10.30
N ALA A 31 1.47 2.24 9.36
CA ALA A 31 2.76 2.87 9.58
C ALA A 31 2.68 4.02 10.61
N LYS A 32 1.61 4.81 10.59
CA LYS A 32 1.33 5.82 11.65
C LYS A 32 1.07 5.22 13.02
N GLU A 33 0.41 4.07 13.05
CA GLU A 33 0.08 3.33 14.28
C GLU A 33 1.28 2.53 14.82
N GLY A 34 2.43 2.57 14.15
CA GLY A 34 3.66 1.89 14.58
C GLY A 34 3.68 0.39 14.30
N HIS A 35 2.74 -0.12 13.51
CA HIS A 35 2.73 -1.51 13.06
C HIS A 35 3.67 -1.76 11.87
N VAL A 36 3.97 -0.72 11.10
CA VAL A 36 4.90 -0.75 9.96
C VAL A 36 5.90 0.39 10.14
N ASP A 37 7.15 0.14 9.78
CA ASP A 37 8.17 1.19 9.82
C ASP A 37 7.87 2.28 8.76
N PRO A 38 7.74 3.56 9.15
CA PRO A 38 7.38 4.63 8.23
C PRO A 38 8.48 4.93 7.21
N ASP A 39 9.75 4.71 7.54
CA ASP A 39 10.87 4.86 6.60
C ASP A 39 10.83 3.77 5.53
N LEU A 40 10.59 2.52 5.93
CA LEU A 40 10.38 1.41 5.01
C LEU A 40 9.15 1.60 4.12
N PHE A 41 8.06 2.13 4.67
CA PHE A 41 6.87 2.45 3.89
C PHE A 41 7.12 3.57 2.87
N ASN A 42 7.84 4.62 3.27
CA ASN A 42 8.26 5.68 2.37
C ASN A 42 9.19 5.15 1.26
N LEU A 43 10.12 4.25 1.61
CA LEU A 43 10.99 3.59 0.62
C LEU A 43 10.17 2.76 -0.37
N PHE A 44 9.17 2.02 0.10
CA PHE A 44 8.28 1.24 -0.73
C PHE A 44 7.50 2.10 -1.75
N LEU A 45 7.05 3.29 -1.33
CA LEU A 45 6.38 4.27 -2.19
C LEU A 45 7.33 4.93 -3.18
N THR A 46 8.46 5.46 -2.69
CA THR A 46 9.45 6.20 -3.51
C THR A 46 10.17 5.30 -4.53
N SER A 47 10.38 4.03 -4.20
CA SER A 47 10.97 3.04 -5.11
C SER A 47 9.99 2.58 -6.20
N GLY A 48 8.69 2.90 -6.07
CA GLY A 48 7.67 2.48 -7.04
C GLY A 48 7.36 0.98 -7.01
N ILE A 49 7.90 0.23 -6.05
CA ILE A 49 7.69 -1.22 -5.90
C ILE A 49 6.20 -1.53 -5.73
N TYR A 50 5.46 -0.68 -5.02
CA TYR A 50 4.02 -0.80 -4.84
C TYR A 50 3.27 -0.88 -6.18
N ARG A 51 3.71 -0.12 -7.17
CA ARG A 51 3.12 -0.07 -8.51
C ARG A 51 3.49 -1.32 -9.31
N ALA A 52 4.76 -1.72 -9.30
CA ALA A 52 5.21 -2.94 -9.98
C ALA A 52 4.52 -4.21 -9.41
N TYR A 53 4.32 -4.26 -8.09
CA TYR A 53 3.54 -5.30 -7.46
C TYR A 53 2.07 -5.22 -7.89
N ALA A 54 1.49 -4.02 -7.88
CA ALA A 54 0.10 -3.84 -8.28
C ALA A 54 -0.15 -4.25 -9.73
N GLU A 55 0.71 -3.86 -10.67
CA GLU A 55 0.58 -4.25 -12.07
C GLU A 55 0.72 -5.77 -12.29
N ARG A 56 1.42 -6.47 -11.38
CA ARG A 56 1.66 -7.91 -11.47
C ARG A 56 0.60 -8.76 -10.77
N PHE A 57 -0.01 -8.26 -9.69
CA PHE A 57 -0.89 -9.02 -8.81
C PHE A 57 -2.32 -8.47 -8.71
N LEU A 58 -2.56 -7.19 -9.06
CA LEU A 58 -3.87 -6.56 -9.02
C LEU A 58 -4.46 -6.45 -10.44
N HIS A 59 -5.79 -6.51 -10.55
CA HIS A 59 -6.48 -6.28 -11.82
C HIS A 59 -6.43 -4.80 -12.24
N GLN A 60 -6.47 -4.52 -13.55
CA GLN A 60 -6.50 -3.15 -14.08
C GLN A 60 -7.61 -2.28 -13.47
N GLU A 61 -8.76 -2.86 -13.12
CA GLU A 61 -9.87 -2.14 -12.46
C GLU A 61 -9.55 -1.67 -11.02
N GLN A 62 -8.51 -2.25 -10.41
CA GLN A 62 -8.01 -1.89 -9.08
C GLN A 62 -6.83 -0.91 -9.14
N LEU A 63 -6.19 -0.77 -10.31
CA LEU A 63 -5.10 0.17 -10.56
C LEU A 63 -5.66 1.57 -10.77
N ASP A 64 -6.02 2.22 -9.67
CA ASP A 64 -6.45 3.62 -9.67
C ASP A 64 -5.23 4.56 -9.76
N ALA A 65 -5.43 5.75 -10.34
CA ALA A 65 -4.38 6.76 -10.43
C ALA A 65 -4.19 7.42 -9.05
N VAL A 66 -3.26 6.87 -8.27
CA VAL A 66 -2.88 7.40 -6.95
C VAL A 66 -1.49 8.00 -6.99
N ASP A 67 -1.34 9.17 -6.38
CA ASP A 67 -0.06 9.80 -6.19
C ASP A 67 0.59 9.29 -4.89
N PRO A 68 1.76 8.63 -4.95
CA PRO A 68 2.42 8.07 -3.77
C PRO A 68 2.94 9.16 -2.82
N GLN A 69 3.16 10.39 -3.28
CA GLN A 69 3.66 11.48 -2.45
C GLN A 69 2.63 11.90 -1.39
N GLU A 70 1.33 11.76 -1.69
CA GLU A 70 0.26 12.04 -0.73
C GLU A 70 0.26 11.09 0.50
N PHE A 71 0.92 9.94 0.38
CA PHE A 71 0.98 8.94 1.44
C PHE A 71 2.31 8.96 2.21
N LEU A 72 3.27 9.79 1.80
CA LEU A 72 4.55 9.90 2.50
C LEU A 72 4.33 10.37 3.93
N LEU A 73 4.95 9.65 4.85
CA LEU A 73 4.93 9.98 6.26
C LEU A 73 6.10 10.90 6.58
N PRO A 74 5.96 11.83 7.54
CA PRO A 74 7.08 12.62 8.00
C PRO A 74 8.13 11.67 8.59
N VAL A 75 9.25 11.51 7.90
CA VAL A 75 10.45 10.88 8.48
C VAL A 75 10.92 11.80 9.58
N GLY A 76 11.01 11.27 10.80
CA GLY A 76 11.68 11.96 11.88
C GLY A 76 13.13 12.15 11.47
N THR A 77 13.49 13.34 11.02
CA THR A 77 14.88 13.79 11.06
C THR A 77 15.25 13.91 12.54
N GLU A 78 15.85 12.85 13.07
CA GLU A 78 16.63 12.90 14.31
C GLU A 78 17.83 13.84 14.16
#